data_AF-A0A7V5C968-F1
#
_entry.id   AF-A0A7V5C968-F1
#
_cell.length_a   1.000
_cell.length_b   1.000
_cell.length_c   1.000
_cell.angle_alpha   90.00
_cell.angle_beta   90.00
_cell.angle_gamma   90.00
#
_symmetry.space_group_name_H-M   'P 1'
#
loop_
_entity.id
_entity.type
_entity.pdbx_description
1 polymer ?
#
loop_
_entity_poly.entity_id
_entity_poly.type
_entity_poly.pdbx_seq_one_letter_code
_entity_poly.pdbx_strand_id
1 'polypeptide(L)' 'LVSLRPGIVSSLLEKCSFIKVRRLFMYMAEKHDHPWVRHLDLSKVSFGRGKRLVVRGGVLDKNYDITVPSDTDEVLF' A
#
# COMPACT_ATOMS: atom_id res chain seq x y z
N LEU A 1 -21.41 -4.03 5.01
CA LEU A 1 -19.96 -3.78 4.91
C LEU A 1 -19.72 -2.42 4.29
N VAL A 2 -19.06 -1.51 5.01
CA VAL A 2 -18.63 -0.22 4.47
C VAL A 2 -17.39 -0.47 3.62
N SER A 3 -17.41 -0.04 2.35
CA SER A 3 -16.31 -0.20 1.39
C SER A 3 -15.78 1.16 0.98
N LEU A 4 -14.49 1.26 0.68
CA LEU A 4 -13.92 2.50 0.16
C LEU A 4 -14.39 2.74 -1.27
N ARG A 5 -14.61 4.01 -1.62
CA ARG A 5 -14.98 4.41 -2.98
C ARG A 5 -13.71 4.52 -3.83
N PRO A 6 -13.54 3.72 -4.90
CA PRO A 6 -12.31 3.68 -5.69
C PRO A 6 -11.87 5.06 -6.20
N GLY A 7 -12.79 5.87 -6.73
CA GLY A 7 -12.46 7.20 -7.25
C GLY A 7 -11.92 8.17 -6.18
N ILE A 8 -12.38 8.06 -4.92
CA ILE A 8 -11.84 8.86 -3.81
C ILE A 8 -10.43 8.37 -3.48
N VAL A 9 -10.23 7.05 -3.37
CA VAL A 9 -8.93 6.46 -3.06
C VAL A 9 -7.89 6.80 -4.13
N SER A 10 -8.23 6.67 -5.42
CA SER A 10 -7.36 7.09 -6.53
C SER A 10 -6.95 8.56 -6.41
N SER A 11 -7.89 9.47 -6.13
CA SER A 11 -7.57 10.90 -5.95
C SER A 11 -6.67 11.16 -4.73
N LEU A 12 -6.87 10.43 -3.64
CA LEU A 12 -6.03 10.53 -2.44
C LEU A 12 -4.61 9.99 -2.70
N LEU A 13 -4.48 8.87 -3.40
CA LEU A 13 -3.18 8.32 -3.78
C LEU A 13 -2.41 9.26 -4.71
N GLU A 14 -3.08 9.83 -5.70
CA GLU A 14 -2.51 10.83 -6.62
C GLU A 14 -1.97 12.05 -5.85
N LYS A 15 -2.76 12.59 -4.92
CA LYS A 15 -2.41 13.79 -4.14
C LYS A 15 -1.47 13.55 -2.97
N CYS A 16 -1.26 12.30 -2.55
CA CYS A 16 -0.40 11.99 -1.41
C CYS A 16 1.07 12.37 -1.70
N SER A 17 1.71 13.19 -0.88
CA SER A 17 3.12 13.56 -1.13
C SER A 17 4.12 12.45 -0.79
N PHE A 18 3.71 11.47 0.01
CA PHE A 18 4.62 10.49 0.60
C PHE A 18 4.59 9.15 -0.14
N ILE A 19 5.68 8.84 -0.83
CA ILE A 19 5.87 7.55 -1.53
C ILE A 19 5.71 6.36 -0.58
N LYS A 20 6.22 6.47 0.66
CA LYS A 20 6.11 5.39 1.66
C LYS A 20 4.64 5.09 1.99
N VAL A 21 3.80 6.12 2.10
CA VAL A 21 2.38 5.96 2.45
C VAL A 21 1.60 5.33 1.30
N ARG A 22 1.80 5.79 0.05
CA ARG A 22 1.17 5.17 -1.12
C ARG A 22 1.47 3.67 -1.23
N ARG A 23 2.74 3.30 -1.07
CA ARG A 23 3.22 1.91 -1.13
C ARG A 23 2.62 1.07 0.00
N LEU A 24 2.67 1.58 1.23
CA LEU A 24 2.15 0.87 2.39
C LEU A 24 0.64 0.64 2.27
N PHE A 25 -0.10 1.66 1.85
CA PHE A 25 -1.55 1.56 1.64
C PHE A 25 -1.87 0.49 0.61
N MET A 26 -1.22 0.51 -0.56
CA MET A 26 -1.49 -0.46 -1.62
C MET A 26 -1.07 -1.88 -1.23
N TYR A 27 0.09 -2.05 -0.57
CA TYR A 27 0.49 -3.33 0.01
C TYR A 27 -0.60 -3.89 0.93
N MET A 28 -1.09 -3.09 1.88
CA MET A 28 -2.13 -3.55 2.82
C MET A 28 -3.44 -3.88 2.11
N ALA A 29 -3.84 -3.04 1.13
CA ALA A 29 -5.09 -3.20 0.43
C ALA A 29 -5.13 -4.47 -0.44
N GLU A 30 -4.03 -4.79 -1.12
CA GLU A 30 -3.89 -6.02 -1.90
C GLU A 30 -3.71 -7.25 -1.00
N LYS A 31 -2.92 -7.15 0.07
CA LYS A 31 -2.70 -8.26 1.01
C LYS A 31 -4.02 -8.76 1.64
N HIS A 32 -4.96 -7.86 1.91
CA HIS A 32 -6.27 -8.19 2.48
C HIS A 32 -7.35 -8.48 1.44
N ASP A 33 -6.97 -8.59 0.16
CA ASP A 33 -7.87 -8.89 -0.96
C ASP A 33 -9.14 -8.02 -0.99
N HIS A 34 -8.97 -6.72 -0.77
CA HIS A 34 -10.10 -5.80 -0.72
C HIS A 34 -10.79 -5.70 -2.10
N PRO A 35 -12.11 -6.00 -2.22
CA PRO A 35 -12.77 -6.10 -3.54
C PRO A 35 -12.81 -4.80 -4.35
N TRP A 36 -12.56 -3.64 -3.72
CA TRP A 36 -12.53 -2.34 -4.37
C TRP A 36 -11.18 -2.02 -5.02
N VAL A 37 -10.11 -2.76 -4.69
CA VAL A 37 -8.75 -2.53 -5.20
C VAL A 37 -8.67 -2.73 -6.70
N ARG A 38 -9.31 -3.79 -7.23
CA ARG A 38 -9.43 -4.06 -8.68
C ARG A 38 -10.11 -2.94 -9.49
N HIS A 39 -10.75 -1.98 -8.82
CA HIS A 39 -11.43 -0.85 -9.45
C HIS A 39 -10.66 0.46 -9.30
N LEU A 40 -9.46 0.45 -8.72
CA LEU A 40 -8.62 1.64 -8.61
C LEU A 40 -8.00 1.98 -9.98
N ASP A 41 -8.08 3.26 -10.34
CA ASP A 41 -7.21 3.82 -11.36
C ASP A 41 -5.90 4.27 -10.71
N LEU A 42 -4.81 3.61 -11.08
CA LEU A 42 -3.45 3.87 -10.60
C LEU A 42 -2.56 4.49 -11.68
N SER A 43 -3.09 4.80 -12.86
CA SER A 43 -2.32 5.31 -14.01
C SER A 43 -1.52 6.59 -13.71
N LYS A 44 -2.02 7.41 -12.78
CA LYS A 44 -1.39 8.66 -12.33
C LYS A 44 -0.62 8.52 -11.02
N VAL A 45 -0.58 7.34 -10.42
CA VAL A 45 0.03 7.12 -9.11
C VAL A 45 1.48 6.67 -9.29
N SER A 46 2.43 7.52 -8.86
CA SER A 46 3.84 7.13 -8.82
C SER A 46 4.18 6.43 -7.51
N PHE A 47 4.65 5.18 -7.61
CA PHE A 47 5.25 4.48 -6.48
C PHE A 47 6.74 4.81 -6.30
N GLY A 48 7.36 5.64 -7.15
CA GLY A 48 8.77 5.97 -7.05
C GLY A 48 9.70 4.75 -7.16
N ARG A 49 10.97 4.91 -6.77
CA ARG A 49 12.00 3.87 -6.91
C ARG A 49 12.73 3.59 -5.60
N GLY A 50 13.36 2.41 -5.54
CA GLY A 50 14.20 1.98 -4.44
C GLY A 50 13.43 1.49 -3.22
N LYS A 51 14.11 0.80 -2.32
CA LYS A 51 13.51 0.17 -1.14
C LYS A 51 13.08 1.21 -0.10
N ARG A 52 11.93 0.99 0.55
CA ARG A 52 11.44 1.80 1.68
C ARG A 52 11.25 0.95 2.92
N LEU A 53 11.89 1.33 4.02
CA LEU A 53 11.78 0.63 5.29
C LEU A 53 10.61 1.19 6.11
N VAL A 54 9.66 0.33 6.49
CA VAL A 54 8.61 0.64 7.50
C VAL A 54 9.09 0.17 8.87
N VAL A 55 9.57 -1.08 8.98
CA VAL A 55 10.05 -1.67 10.23
C VAL A 55 11.39 -2.38 10.02
N ARG A 56 12.29 -2.25 11.00
CA ARG A 56 13.58 -2.97 10.99
C ARG A 56 13.33 -4.45 11.27
N GLY A 57 14.05 -5.33 10.58
CA GLY A 57 13.86 -6.79 10.71
C GLY A 57 12.63 -7.34 9.98
N GLY A 58 11.88 -6.49 9.28
CA GLY A 58 10.73 -6.91 8.48
C GLY A 58 11.10 -7.61 7.17
N VAL A 59 10.07 -8.01 6.42
CA VAL A 59 10.17 -8.69 5.13
C VAL A 59 9.99 -7.69 3.99
N LEU A 60 10.78 -7.83 2.93
CA LEU A 60 10.63 -6.99 1.73
C LEU A 60 9.50 -7.51 0.85
N ASP A 61 8.45 -6.69 0.70
CA ASP A 61 7.51 -6.81 -0.41
C ASP A 61 8.14 -6.26 -1.69
N LYS A 62 8.16 -7.09 -2.74
CA LYS A 62 8.79 -6.76 -4.03
C LYS A 62 7.86 -6.00 -4.97
N ASN A 63 6.54 -6.07 -4.77
CA ASN A 63 5.58 -5.37 -5.63
C ASN A 63 5.68 -3.85 -5.43
N TYR A 64 5.90 -3.43 -4.18
CA TYR A 64 5.98 -2.03 -3.78
C TYR A 64 7.37 -1.62 -3.28
N ASP A 65 8.38 -2.49 -3.36
CA ASP A 65 9.74 -2.24 -2.84
C ASP A 65 9.69 -1.69 -1.39
N ILE A 66 8.90 -2.33 -0.53
CA ILE A 66 8.64 -1.85 0.84
C ILE A 66 8.89 -2.96 1.85
N THR A 67 9.67 -2.66 2.88
CA THR A 67 9.92 -3.60 3.98
C THR A 67 8.86 -3.38 5.06
N VAL A 68 8.06 -4.41 5.30
CA VAL A 68 6.86 -4.45 6.13
C VAL A 68 7.05 -5.47 7.28
N PRO A 69 6.21 -5.47 8.33
CA PRO A 69 6.28 -6.50 9.35
C PRO A 69 6.22 -7.91 8.74
N SER A 70 6.93 -8.86 9.35
CA SER A 70 6.71 -10.26 9.02
C SER A 70 5.30 -10.66 9.45
N ASP A 71 4.70 -11.68 8.83
CA ASP A 71 3.37 -12.16 9.22
C ASP A 71 3.28 -12.54 10.71
N THR A 72 4.41 -12.93 11.32
CA THR A 72 4.50 -13.23 12.76
C THR A 72 4.43 -11.97 13.62
N ASP A 73 4.97 -10.85 13.15
CA ASP A 73 4.97 -9.57 13.87
C ASP A 73 3.71 -8.73 13.60
N GLU A 74 3.00 -8.99 12.51
CA GLU A 74 1.83 -8.23 12.10
C GLU A 74 0.64 -8.43 13.05
N VAL A 75 0.56 -9.56 13.76
CA VAL A 75 -0.46 -9.87 14.77
C VAL A 75 -0.40 -8.95 16.01
N LEU A 76 0.64 -8.10 16.11
CA LEU A 76 0.82 -7.13 17.18
C LEU A 76 0.29 -5.72 16.84
N PHE A 77 -0.29 -5.53 15.64
CA PHE A 77 -0.84 -4.26 15.15
C PHE A 77 -2.36 -4.28 15.00
#